data_AF-A0A6P0U641-F1
#
_entry.id   AF-A0A6P0U641-F1
#
_cell.length_a   1.000
_cell.length_b   1.000
_cell.length_c   1.000
_cell.angle_alpha   90.00
_cell.angle_beta   90.00
_cell.angle_gamma   90.00
#
_symmetry.space_group_name_H-M   'P 1'
#
loop_
_entity.id
_entity.type
_entity.pdbx_description
1 polymer ?
#
loop_
_entity_poly.entity_id
_entity_poly.type
_entity_poly.pdbx_seq_one_letter_code
_entity_poly.pdbx_strand_id
1 'polypeptide(L)'
;MPPIEFFPTKPVPPEKFVGRTSELYTIFDQINNCGHVAIDGGSGMGKSSLLNYIKSPIFWDEKGLSFSKALIVYHNCAGDSFTPKSFWQEVLKELRNEAEDDADLQGKIDELLNAEKEQIEIRDIRQILRHIGKRDKFLLLLLDDYHGILGTPEEYINSL
;
A
#
# COMPACT_ATOMS: atom_id res chain seq x y z
N MET A 1 -24.31 -20.18 -16.16
CA MET A 1 -23.40 -19.35 -15.33
C MET A 1 -22.42 -20.30 -14.65
N PRO A 2 -21.11 -20.02 -14.68
CA PRO A 2 -20.17 -20.76 -13.85
C PRO A 2 -20.54 -20.58 -12.36
N PRO A 3 -20.31 -21.58 -11.51
CA PRO A 3 -20.57 -21.47 -10.08
C PRO A 3 -19.69 -20.36 -9.46
N ILE A 4 -20.28 -19.54 -8.61
CA ILE A 4 -19.55 -18.55 -7.82
C ILE A 4 -18.72 -19.30 -6.79
N GLU A 5 -17.40 -19.17 -6.89
CA GLU A 5 -16.47 -19.76 -5.93
C GLU A 5 -16.37 -18.86 -4.68
N PHE A 6 -16.53 -19.45 -3.50
CA PHE A 6 -16.47 -18.74 -2.23
C PHE A 6 -15.07 -18.87 -1.61
N PHE A 7 -14.52 -17.76 -1.09
CA PHE A 7 -13.18 -17.68 -0.49
C PHE A 7 -13.28 -17.32 1.01
N PRO A 8 -13.63 -18.28 1.90
CA PRO A 8 -13.92 -17.98 3.31
C PRO A 8 -12.67 -17.68 4.15
N THR A 9 -11.50 -18.17 3.77
CA THR A 9 -10.27 -18.09 4.57
C THR A 9 -9.11 -17.36 3.89
N LYS A 10 -9.34 -16.85 2.67
CA LYS A 10 -8.33 -16.18 1.86
C LYS A 10 -8.93 -14.97 1.17
N PRO A 11 -8.11 -13.95 0.85
CA PRO A 11 -8.55 -12.87 0.00
C PRO A 11 -9.11 -13.39 -1.34
N VAL A 12 -10.17 -12.74 -1.82
CA VAL A 12 -10.78 -13.04 -3.11
C VAL A 12 -9.80 -12.61 -4.21
N PRO A 13 -9.52 -13.45 -5.21
CA PRO A 13 -8.71 -13.05 -6.36
C PRO A 13 -9.30 -11.83 -7.09
N PRO A 14 -8.48 -10.90 -7.61
CA PRO A 14 -8.97 -9.69 -8.25
C PRO A 14 -10.00 -9.94 -9.36
N GLU A 15 -9.85 -10.99 -10.16
CA GLU A 15 -10.73 -11.35 -11.28
C GLU A 15 -12.13 -11.78 -10.83
N LYS A 16 -12.29 -12.10 -9.55
CA LYS A 16 -13.53 -12.56 -8.92
C LYS A 16 -14.05 -11.56 -7.89
N PHE A 17 -13.39 -10.40 -7.75
CA PHE A 17 -13.81 -9.37 -6.81
C PHE A 17 -15.10 -8.70 -7.30
N VAL A 18 -16.13 -8.64 -6.45
CA VAL A 18 -17.45 -8.10 -6.81
C VAL A 18 -17.99 -7.19 -5.70
N GLY A 19 -18.79 -6.19 -6.08
CA GLY A 19 -19.42 -5.25 -5.16
C GLY A 19 -18.52 -4.09 -4.74
N ARG A 20 -18.76 -3.51 -3.56
CA ARG A 20 -18.01 -2.36 -2.98
C ARG A 20 -17.92 -1.14 -3.89
N THR A 21 -18.90 -0.95 -4.77
CA THR A 21 -18.84 0.05 -5.83
C THR A 21 -18.73 1.47 -5.28
N SER A 22 -19.48 1.81 -4.22
CA SER A 22 -19.39 3.09 -3.52
C SER A 22 -18.01 3.35 -2.94
N GLU A 23 -17.45 2.37 -2.24
CA GLU A 23 -16.13 2.46 -1.63
C GLU A 23 -15.04 2.62 -2.68
N LEU A 24 -15.13 1.85 -3.78
CA LEU A 24 -14.21 1.95 -4.91
C LEU A 24 -14.25 3.34 -5.57
N TYR A 25 -15.43 3.97 -5.67
CA TYR A 25 -15.53 5.35 -6.18
C TYR A 25 -14.82 6.35 -5.28
N THR A 26 -15.01 6.25 -3.96
CA THR A 26 -14.31 7.11 -2.99
C THR A 26 -12.81 6.90 -3.05
N ILE A 27 -12.35 5.65 -3.10
CA ILE A 27 -10.92 5.32 -3.19
C ILE A 27 -10.33 5.86 -4.49
N PHE A 28 -11.02 5.69 -5.60
CA PHE A 28 -10.60 6.21 -6.90
C PHE A 28 -10.43 7.73 -6.90
N ASP A 29 -11.41 8.46 -6.36
CA ASP A 29 -11.34 9.91 -6.24
C ASP A 29 -10.13 10.35 -5.41
N GLN A 30 -9.86 9.65 -4.30
CA GLN A 30 -8.71 9.96 -3.46
C GLN A 30 -7.37 9.61 -4.13
N ILE A 31 -7.28 8.51 -4.89
CA ILE A 31 -6.09 8.18 -5.68
C ILE A 31 -5.80 9.29 -6.71
N ASN A 32 -6.81 9.76 -7.43
CA ASN A 32 -6.64 10.83 -8.43
C ASN A 32 -6.18 12.15 -7.85
N ASN A 33 -6.56 12.43 -6.61
CA ASN A 33 -6.19 13.65 -5.90
C ASN A 33 -4.93 13.47 -5.03
N CYS A 34 -4.21 12.34 -5.14
CA CYS A 34 -3.08 12.00 -4.27
C CYS A 34 -3.40 12.14 -2.77
N GLY A 35 -4.65 11.79 -2.40
CA GLY A 35 -5.19 11.85 -1.05
C GLY A 35 -4.98 10.57 -0.25
N HIS A 36 -5.80 10.36 0.78
CA HIS A 36 -5.76 9.17 1.63
C HIS A 36 -7.17 8.70 2.01
N VAL A 37 -7.32 7.39 2.19
CA VAL A 37 -8.57 6.76 2.65
C VAL A 37 -8.23 5.75 3.73
N ALA A 38 -8.93 5.81 4.84
CA ALA A 38 -8.94 4.74 5.83
C ALA A 38 -10.16 3.85 5.60
N ILE A 39 -9.96 2.53 5.61
CA ILE A 39 -11.02 1.54 5.43
C ILE A 39 -11.11 0.75 6.73
N ASP A 40 -12.20 0.95 7.46
CA ASP A 40 -12.48 0.23 8.70
C ASP A 40 -13.66 -0.73 8.54
N GLY A 41 -13.65 -1.81 9.30
CA GLY A 41 -14.67 -2.84 9.30
C GLY A 41 -14.22 -4.11 10.02
N GLY A 42 -15.16 -4.95 10.41
CA GLY A 42 -14.89 -6.20 11.10
C GLY A 42 -13.98 -7.17 10.33
N SER A 43 -13.45 -8.17 11.05
CA SER A 43 -12.70 -9.27 10.46
C SER A 43 -13.55 -10.02 9.42
N GLY A 44 -12.92 -10.48 8.33
CA GLY A 44 -13.60 -11.20 7.26
C GLY A 44 -14.45 -10.35 6.31
N MET A 45 -14.50 -9.02 6.47
CA MET A 45 -15.29 -8.14 5.59
C MET A 45 -14.67 -7.89 4.20
N GLY A 46 -13.55 -8.56 3.87
CA GLY A 46 -12.92 -8.46 2.55
C GLY A 46 -12.06 -7.22 2.32
N LYS A 47 -11.54 -6.59 3.39
CA LYS A 47 -10.64 -5.42 3.28
C LYS A 47 -9.33 -5.75 2.54
N SER A 48 -8.69 -6.86 2.90
CA SER A 48 -7.49 -7.34 2.19
C SER A 48 -7.79 -7.71 0.73
N SER A 49 -8.97 -8.30 0.45
CA SER A 49 -9.43 -8.56 -0.93
C SER A 49 -9.56 -7.26 -1.73
N LEU A 50 -10.08 -6.20 -1.11
CA LEU A 50 -10.21 -4.88 -1.72
C LEU A 50 -8.84 -4.26 -2.02
N LEU A 51 -7.87 -4.33 -1.09
CA LEU A 51 -6.51 -3.85 -1.34
C LEU A 51 -5.83 -4.64 -2.48
N ASN A 52 -5.99 -5.97 -2.50
CA ASN A 52 -5.49 -6.80 -3.60
C ASN A 52 -6.13 -6.46 -4.94
N TYR A 53 -7.42 -6.12 -4.95
CA TYR A 53 -8.11 -5.66 -6.15
C TYR A 53 -7.51 -4.35 -6.67
N ILE A 54 -7.31 -3.36 -5.78
CA ILE A 54 -6.72 -2.06 -6.13
C ILE A 54 -5.28 -2.20 -6.65
N LYS A 55 -4.51 -3.17 -6.11
CA LYS A 55 -3.16 -3.49 -6.59
C LYS A 55 -3.15 -4.09 -8.00
N SER A 56 -4.24 -4.72 -8.43
CA SER A 56 -4.30 -5.41 -9.73
C SER A 56 -4.51 -4.43 -10.89
N PRO A 57 -3.96 -4.69 -12.09
CA PRO A 57 -4.22 -3.86 -13.28
C PRO A 57 -5.70 -3.73 -13.64
N ILE A 58 -6.51 -4.74 -13.32
CA ILE A 58 -7.95 -4.79 -13.61
C ILE A 58 -8.67 -3.55 -13.05
N PHE A 59 -8.37 -3.16 -11.81
CA PHE A 59 -8.96 -1.98 -11.18
C PHE A 59 -8.65 -0.69 -11.96
N TRP A 60 -7.46 -0.59 -12.53
CA TRP A 60 -7.00 0.62 -13.22
C TRP A 60 -7.57 0.70 -14.64
N ASP A 61 -7.58 -0.43 -15.35
CA ASP A 61 -8.14 -0.55 -16.69
C ASP A 61 -9.64 -0.23 -16.69
N GLU A 62 -10.40 -0.77 -15.72
CA GLU A 62 -11.84 -0.50 -15.57
C GLU A 62 -12.17 0.98 -15.30
N LYS A 63 -11.21 1.73 -14.76
CA LYS A 63 -11.40 3.12 -14.36
C LYS A 63 -10.72 4.13 -15.28
N GLY A 64 -10.10 3.65 -16.36
CA GLY A 64 -9.41 4.50 -17.34
C GLY A 64 -8.18 5.22 -16.77
N LEU A 65 -7.59 4.69 -15.70
CA LEU A 65 -6.33 5.21 -15.15
C LEU A 65 -5.15 4.45 -15.72
N SER A 66 -4.02 5.14 -15.77
CA SER A 66 -2.77 4.54 -16.21
C SER A 66 -2.11 3.84 -15.04
N PHE A 67 -2.21 2.51 -14.99
CA PHE A 67 -1.50 1.66 -14.04
C PHE A 67 0.00 1.99 -13.96
N SER A 68 0.61 2.32 -15.10
CA SER A 68 2.05 2.63 -15.20
C SER A 68 2.48 3.93 -14.51
N LYS A 69 1.54 4.79 -14.11
CA LYS A 69 1.84 6.00 -13.31
C LYS A 69 1.94 5.71 -11.81
N ALA A 70 1.34 4.63 -11.33
CA ALA A 70 1.34 4.28 -9.91
C ALA A 70 2.50 3.33 -9.60
N LEU A 71 3.34 3.70 -8.65
CA LEU A 71 4.26 2.78 -7.98
C LEU A 71 3.52 2.25 -6.75
N ILE A 72 3.04 1.02 -6.80
CA ILE A 72 2.12 0.48 -5.80
C ILE A 72 2.88 -0.37 -4.79
N VAL A 73 3.01 0.12 -3.56
CA VAL A 73 3.62 -0.63 -2.46
C VAL A 73 2.51 -1.16 -1.56
N TYR A 74 2.47 -2.48 -1.39
CA TYR A 74 1.62 -3.14 -0.42
C TYR A 74 2.44 -3.55 0.79
N HIS A 75 1.96 -3.23 1.98
CA HIS A 75 2.59 -3.63 3.24
C HIS A 75 1.53 -4.07 4.24
N ASN A 76 1.72 -5.26 4.80
CA ASN A 76 0.89 -5.77 5.90
C ASN A 76 1.52 -5.34 7.22
N CYS A 77 0.78 -4.55 8.00
CA CYS A 77 1.26 -4.01 9.28
C CYS A 77 1.05 -4.98 10.46
N ALA A 78 0.39 -6.11 10.25
CA ALA A 78 0.30 -7.18 11.24
C ALA A 78 1.62 -7.95 11.28
N GLY A 79 2.45 -7.70 12.30
CA GLY A 79 3.71 -8.40 12.52
C GLY A 79 4.35 -8.08 13.87
N ASP A 80 5.19 -8.99 14.34
CA ASP A 80 5.91 -8.83 15.60
C ASP A 80 7.09 -7.85 15.40
N SER A 81 7.11 -6.74 16.16
CA SER A 81 8.16 -5.69 16.18
C SER A 81 8.09 -4.64 15.07
N PHE A 82 7.00 -3.87 15.04
CA PHE A 82 6.89 -2.69 14.19
C PHE A 82 7.69 -1.50 14.77
N THR A 83 8.60 -0.92 13.99
CA THR A 83 9.22 0.38 14.28
C THR A 83 9.07 1.28 13.06
N PRO A 84 9.01 2.62 13.24
CA PRO A 84 9.00 3.54 12.10
C PRO A 84 10.18 3.31 11.13
N LYS A 85 11.34 2.88 11.65
CA LYS A 85 12.50 2.54 10.84
C LYS A 85 12.26 1.29 9.97
N SER A 86 11.86 0.18 10.59
CA SER A 86 11.63 -1.07 9.85
C SER A 86 10.53 -0.92 8.81
N PHE A 87 9.47 -0.17 9.14
CA PHE A 87 8.42 0.19 8.18
C PHE A 87 8.96 0.88 6.93
N TRP A 88 9.68 2.00 7.10
CA TRP A 88 10.18 2.74 5.94
C TRP A 88 11.23 1.95 5.16
N GLN A 89 12.02 1.09 5.82
CA GLN A 89 12.93 0.19 5.12
C GLN A 89 12.19 -0.81 4.24
N GLU A 90 11.11 -1.41 4.72
CA GLU A 90 10.30 -2.33 3.92
C GLU A 90 9.59 -1.62 2.77
N VAL A 91 8.97 -0.47 3.04
CA VAL A 91 8.34 0.36 2.00
C VAL A 91 9.33 0.74 0.91
N LEU A 92 10.55 1.14 1.28
CA LEU A 92 11.59 1.50 0.30
C LEU A 92 12.08 0.28 -0.49
N LYS A 93 12.21 -0.90 0.13
CA LYS A 93 12.57 -2.13 -0.58
C LYS A 93 11.52 -2.51 -1.63
N GLU A 94 10.24 -2.48 -1.27
CA GLU A 94 9.16 -2.75 -2.21
C GLU A 94 9.10 -1.70 -3.31
N LEU A 95 9.24 -0.42 -2.96
CA LEU A 95 9.29 0.67 -3.93
C LEU A 95 10.43 0.52 -4.93
N ARG A 96 11.60 0.05 -4.47
CA ARG A 96 12.75 -0.26 -5.34
C ARG A 96 12.41 -1.33 -6.37
N ASN A 97 11.66 -2.37 -5.97
CA ASN A 97 11.23 -3.44 -6.86
C ASN A 97 10.24 -2.92 -7.91
N GLU A 98 9.26 -2.11 -7.50
CA GLU A 98 8.30 -1.47 -8.41
C GLU A 98 8.96 -0.46 -9.38
N ALA A 99 10.16 0.02 -9.05
CA ALA A 99 10.95 0.93 -9.86
C ALA A 99 11.96 0.20 -10.78
N GLU A 100 11.75 -1.06 -11.13
CA GLU A 100 12.71 -1.88 -11.92
C GLU A 100 13.15 -1.24 -13.25
N ASP A 101 12.26 -0.53 -13.92
CA ASP A 101 12.54 0.16 -15.18
C ASP A 101 13.25 1.53 -14.99
N ASP A 102 13.62 1.90 -13.76
CA ASP A 102 14.12 3.23 -13.41
C ASP A 102 15.38 3.15 -12.54
N ALA A 103 16.51 2.92 -13.20
CA ALA A 103 17.81 2.78 -12.55
C ALA A 103 18.22 4.01 -11.69
N ASP A 104 17.83 5.24 -12.08
CA ASP A 104 18.11 6.43 -11.27
C ASP A 104 17.29 6.46 -9.97
N LEU A 105 16.02 6.06 -10.03
CA LEU A 105 15.19 5.94 -8.82
C LEU A 105 15.68 4.80 -7.93
N GLN A 106 16.01 3.64 -8.49
CA GLN A 106 16.60 2.52 -7.73
C GLN A 106 17.90 2.93 -7.03
N GLY A 107 18.81 3.60 -7.75
CA GLY A 107 20.07 4.06 -7.16
C GLY A 107 19.88 4.97 -5.96
N LYS A 108 18.92 5.90 -6.01
CA LYS A 108 18.60 6.79 -4.87
C LYS A 108 18.00 6.05 -3.69
N ILE A 109 17.16 5.04 -3.96
CA ILE A 109 16.59 4.21 -2.91
C ILE A 109 17.70 3.36 -2.27
N ASP A 110 18.60 2.80 -3.07
CA ASP A 110 19.75 2.02 -2.60
C ASP A 110 20.70 2.86 -1.76
N GLU A 111 20.98 4.11 -2.14
CA GLU A 111 21.76 5.04 -1.32
C GLU A 111 21.14 5.25 0.06
N LEU A 112 19.80 5.40 0.14
CA LEU A 112 19.10 5.57 1.41
C LEU A 112 19.07 4.29 2.26
N LEU A 113 18.87 3.14 1.62
CA LEU A 113 18.83 1.84 2.29
C LEU A 113 20.21 1.41 2.82
N ASN A 114 21.29 1.76 2.11
CA ASN A 114 22.66 1.42 2.47
C ASN A 114 23.35 2.48 3.33
N ALA A 115 22.78 3.67 3.46
CA ALA A 115 23.31 4.67 4.37
C ALA A 115 23.31 4.11 5.80
N GLU A 116 24.44 4.22 6.50
CA GLU A 116 24.58 3.88 7.93
C GLU A 116 23.84 4.90 8.82
N LYS A 117 22.54 5.12 8.54
CA LYS A 117 21.69 6.02 9.29
C LYS A 117 20.94 5.24 10.37
N GLU A 118 20.86 5.84 11.55
CA GLU A 118 20.07 5.31 12.65
C GLU A 118 18.57 5.28 12.30
N GLN A 119 18.07 6.26 11.54
CA GLN A 119 16.67 6.36 11.14
C GLN A 119 16.52 6.95 9.73
N ILE A 120 15.43 6.58 9.05
CA ILE A 120 15.01 7.21 7.79
C ILE A 120 14.19 8.44 8.16
N GLU A 121 14.64 9.62 7.74
CA GLU A 121 13.94 10.86 8.06
C GLU A 121 12.84 11.18 7.03
N ILE A 122 11.88 12.00 7.43
CA ILE A 122 10.85 12.49 6.50
C ILE A 122 11.43 13.29 5.32
N ARG A 123 12.62 13.87 5.48
CA ARG A 123 13.35 14.56 4.40
C ARG A 123 13.79 13.58 3.32
N ASP A 124 14.27 12.40 3.72
CA ASP A 124 14.69 11.33 2.82
C ASP A 124 13.49 10.84 1.99
N ILE A 125 12.36 10.57 2.64
CA ILE A 125 11.11 10.16 1.96
C ILE A 125 10.64 11.24 0.98
N ARG A 126 10.63 12.51 1.39
CA ARG A 126 10.25 13.63 0.49
C ARG A 126 11.16 13.75 -0.72
N GLN A 127 12.46 13.43 -0.58
CA GLN A 127 13.39 13.44 -1.70
C GLN A 127 13.03 12.36 -2.72
N ILE A 128 12.70 11.15 -2.27
CA ILE A 128 12.24 10.06 -3.15
C ILE A 128 10.93 10.44 -3.84
N LEU A 129 9.93 10.95 -3.10
CA LEU A 129 8.65 11.37 -3.67
C LEU A 129 8.81 12.46 -4.74
N ARG A 130 9.73 13.42 -4.55
CA ARG A 130 10.05 14.42 -5.59
C ARG A 130 10.64 13.79 -6.85
N HIS A 131 11.45 12.74 -6.74
CA HIS A 131 12.01 12.06 -7.91
C HIS A 131 10.95 11.28 -8.68
N ILE A 132 10.01 10.66 -7.97
CA ILE A 132 8.84 10.00 -8.55
C ILE A 132 7.98 11.04 -9.31
N GLY A 133 7.64 12.16 -8.67
CA GLY A 133 6.82 13.21 -9.27
C GLY A 133 7.44 13.87 -10.52
N LYS A 134 8.77 13.96 -10.63
CA LYS A 134 9.46 14.45 -11.84
C LYS A 134 9.20 13.59 -13.09
N ARG A 135 8.71 12.37 -12.92
CA ARG A 135 8.43 11.40 -13.98
C ARG A 135 6.93 11.26 -14.27
N ASP A 136 6.12 12.17 -13.74
CA ASP A 136 4.65 12.10 -13.80
C ASP A 136 4.09 10.79 -13.23
N LYS A 137 4.78 10.25 -12.22
CA LYS A 137 4.38 9.09 -11.42
C LYS A 137 4.03 9.50 -10.00
N PHE A 138 3.39 8.61 -9.25
CA PHE A 138 3.13 8.78 -7.82
C PHE A 138 3.27 7.46 -7.06
N LEU A 139 3.48 7.56 -5.75
CA LEU A 139 3.50 6.42 -4.85
C LEU A 139 2.08 6.16 -4.32
N LEU A 140 1.59 4.92 -4.46
CA LEU A 140 0.38 4.45 -3.79
C LEU A 140 0.77 3.46 -2.69
N LEU A 141 0.57 3.85 -1.43
CA LEU A 141 0.77 2.97 -0.28
C LEU A 141 -0.54 2.27 0.09
N LEU A 142 -0.55 0.95 0.02
CA LEU A 142 -1.64 0.09 0.46
C LEU A 142 -1.22 -0.58 1.78
N LEU A 143 -1.76 -0.08 2.89
CA LEU A 143 -1.42 -0.54 4.23
C LEU A 143 -2.53 -1.45 4.76
N ASP A 144 -2.27 -2.76 4.82
CA ASP A 144 -3.21 -3.71 5.42
C ASP A 144 -2.95 -3.84 6.93
N ASP A 145 -3.99 -4.19 7.68
CA ASP A 145 -3.95 -4.35 9.14
C ASP A 145 -3.24 -3.20 9.88
N TYR A 146 -3.47 -1.95 9.43
CA TYR A 146 -2.80 -0.73 9.93
C TYR A 146 -2.82 -0.56 11.46
N HIS A 147 -3.82 -1.13 12.15
CA HIS A 147 -3.88 -1.15 13.61
C HIS A 147 -2.65 -1.81 14.27
N GLY A 148 -1.95 -2.71 13.58
CA GLY A 148 -0.69 -3.29 14.03
C GLY A 148 0.43 -2.26 14.25
N ILE A 149 0.37 -1.11 13.58
CA ILE A 149 1.30 0.03 13.78
C ILE A 149 1.03 0.75 15.11
N LEU A 150 -0.23 0.78 15.54
CA LEU A 150 -0.67 1.51 16.73
C LEU A 150 -0.42 0.71 18.02
N GLY A 151 -0.06 -0.57 17.91
CA GLY A 151 0.26 -1.43 19.04
C GLY A 151 1.63 -1.11 19.63
N THR A 152 1.67 -0.23 20.63
CA THR A 152 2.70 -0.34 21.67
C THR A 152 2.43 -1.60 22.49
N PRO A 153 3.46 -2.35 22.94
CA PRO A 153 3.27 -3.32 24.01
C PRO A 153 2.76 -2.55 25.24
N GLU A 154 1.60 -2.97 25.77
CA GLU A 154 1.04 -2.67 27.11
C GLU A 154 -0.09 -1.62 27.29
N GLU A 155 -0.48 -0.77 26.34
CA GLU A 155 -1.46 0.30 26.67
C GLU A 155 -2.96 0.00 26.47
N TYR A 156 -3.36 -1.21 26.05
CA TYR A 156 -4.79 -1.53 25.84
C TYR A 156 -5.42 -2.56 26.80
N ILE A 157 -4.73 -3.02 27.84
CA ILE A 157 -5.30 -4.00 28.80
C ILE A 157 -6.04 -3.34 29.99
N ASN A 158 -5.87 -2.04 30.25
CA ASN A 158 -6.45 -1.39 31.43
C ASN A 158 -7.69 -0.50 31.18
N SER A 159 -8.46 -0.73 30.10
CA SER A 159 -9.70 0.04 29.87
C SER A 159 -10.95 -0.79 29.56
N LEU A 160 -11.05 -2.00 30.12
CA LEU A 160 -12.33 -2.70 30.30
C LEU A 160 -12.62 -2.94 31.79
#